data_AF-A0A841T325-F1
#
_entry.id   AF-A0A841T325-F1
#
_cell.length_a   1.000
_cell.length_b   1.000
_cell.length_c   1.000
_cell.angle_alpha   90.00
_cell.angle_beta   90.00
_cell.angle_gamma   90.00
#
_symmetry.space_group_name_H-M   'P 1'
#
loop_
_entity.id
_entity.type
_entity.pdbx_description
1 polymer ?
#
loop_
_entity_poly.entity_id
_entity_poly.type
_entity_poly.pdbx_seq_one_letter_code
_entity_poly.pdbx_strand_id
1 'polypeptide(L)'
;MVRFAAVLRELRGWLLSFPIIRLLVPYTLHLLFGGLAVLFVRELLYEAVSYDGYDTLNLLFNTIPLYLAAYYGFFAGIWLALVSPGLRYLPYAFWGYAFLALFPFHDLGLYDFVSTVLYGVGGALLYRFVSSPASGASSKGTSV
;
A
#
# COMPACT_ATOMS: atom_id res chain seq x y z
N MET A 1 19.92 -0.40 9.96
CA MET A 1 19.08 -1.58 9.68
C MET A 1 18.76 -2.40 10.92
N VAL A 2 19.74 -2.77 11.77
CA VAL A 2 19.51 -3.63 12.96
C VAL A 2 18.50 -3.03 13.96
N ARG A 3 18.61 -1.73 14.29
CA ARG A 3 17.66 -1.06 15.19
C ARG A 3 16.23 -1.05 14.63
N PHE A 4 16.07 -0.80 13.34
CA PHE A 4 14.76 -0.84 12.68
C PHE A 4 14.16 -2.25 12.66
N ALA A 5 14.98 -3.28 12.46
CA ALA A 5 14.55 -4.66 12.56
C ALA A 5 14.06 -5.04 13.98
N ALA A 6 14.69 -4.50 15.03
CA ALA A 6 14.24 -4.69 16.41
C ALA A 6 12.86 -4.04 16.63
N VAL A 7 12.68 -2.78 16.20
CA VAL A 7 11.38 -2.09 16.25
C VAL A 7 10.31 -2.86 15.49
N LEU A 8 10.62 -3.35 14.29
CA LEU A 8 9.68 -4.12 13.48
C LEU A 8 9.27 -5.44 14.18
N ARG A 9 10.21 -6.07 14.90
CA ARG A 9 9.94 -7.30 15.65
C ARG A 9 9.00 -7.05 16.83
N GLU A 10 9.22 -5.98 17.57
CA GLU A 10 8.34 -5.57 18.67
C GLU A 10 6.96 -5.17 18.15
N LEU A 11 6.92 -4.35 17.10
CA LEU A 11 5.68 -3.95 16.42
C LEU A 11 4.89 -5.18 15.93
N ARG A 12 5.58 -6.16 15.36
CA ARG A 12 4.98 -7.44 14.95
C ARG A 12 4.41 -8.22 16.12
N GLY A 13 5.15 -8.32 17.23
CA GLY A 13 4.67 -8.97 18.45
C GLY A 13 3.41 -8.30 19.01
N TRP A 14 3.41 -6.96 19.05
CA TRP A 14 2.27 -6.18 19.50
C TRP A 14 1.06 -6.30 18.58
N LEU A 15 1.21 -6.12 17.27
CA LEU A 15 0.10 -6.22 16.31
C LEU A 15 -0.49 -7.64 16.25
N LEU A 16 0.33 -8.69 16.32
CA LEU A 16 -0.15 -10.07 16.33
C LEU A 16 -0.83 -10.48 17.64
N SER A 17 -0.74 -9.66 18.70
CA SER A 17 -1.50 -9.90 19.94
C SER A 17 -3.01 -9.77 19.70
N PHE A 18 -3.42 -8.97 18.72
CA PHE A 18 -4.82 -8.78 18.38
C PHE A 18 -5.33 -9.92 17.46
N PRO A 19 -6.45 -10.59 17.81
CA PRO A 19 -6.97 -11.71 17.02
C PRO A 19 -7.42 -11.30 15.62
N ILE A 20 -7.98 -10.09 15.47
CA ILE A 20 -8.42 -9.57 14.18
C ILE A 20 -7.25 -9.40 13.20
N ILE A 21 -6.08 -9.01 13.69
CA ILE A 21 -4.87 -8.86 12.85
C ILE A 21 -4.41 -10.22 12.34
N ARG A 22 -4.39 -11.24 13.20
CA ARG A 22 -4.04 -12.61 12.79
C ARG A 22 -4.97 -13.15 11.70
N LEU A 23 -6.26 -12.82 11.78
CA LEU A 23 -7.24 -13.16 10.74
C LEU A 23 -6.99 -12.43 9.42
N LEU A 24 -6.53 -11.18 9.47
CA LEU A 24 -6.32 -10.33 8.29
C LEU A 24 -4.96 -10.53 7.60
N VAL A 25 -3.95 -11.07 8.31
CA VAL A 25 -2.60 -11.30 7.75
C VAL A 25 -2.59 -12.03 6.41
N PRO A 26 -3.37 -13.10 6.16
CA PRO A 26 -3.40 -13.77 4.85
C PRO A 26 -3.89 -12.86 3.71
N TYR A 27 -4.72 -11.87 4.02
CA TYR A 27 -5.30 -10.94 3.06
C TYR A 27 -4.42 -9.71 2.80
N THR A 28 -3.24 -9.63 3.40
CA THR A 28 -2.33 -8.47 3.29
C THR A 28 -2.13 -8.02 1.85
N LEU A 29 -1.78 -8.92 0.94
CA LEU A 29 -1.51 -8.56 -0.47
C LEU A 29 -2.75 -8.10 -1.21
N HIS A 30 -3.92 -8.67 -0.89
CA HIS A 30 -5.19 -8.27 -1.47
C HIS A 30 -5.59 -6.87 -1.00
N LEU A 31 -5.37 -6.56 0.29
CA LEU A 31 -5.62 -5.23 0.84
C LEU A 31 -4.65 -4.20 0.24
N LEU A 32 -3.36 -4.56 0.15
CA LEU A 32 -2.32 -3.69 -0.38
C LEU A 32 -2.51 -3.42 -1.88
N PHE A 33 -2.44 -4.44 -2.73
CA PHE A 33 -2.51 -4.25 -4.18
C PHE A 33 -3.94 -4.13 -4.71
N GLY A 34 -4.93 -4.77 -4.07
CA GLY A 34 -6.33 -4.61 -4.44
C GLY A 34 -6.83 -3.20 -4.11
N GLY A 35 -6.49 -2.66 -2.94
CA GLY A 35 -6.78 -1.26 -2.61
C GLY A 35 -6.13 -0.31 -3.61
N LEU A 36 -4.83 -0.48 -3.89
CA LEU A 36 -4.12 0.32 -4.88
C LEU A 36 -4.73 0.22 -6.28
N ALA A 37 -5.09 -0.98 -6.74
CA ALA A 37 -5.70 -1.19 -8.04
C ALA A 37 -7.06 -0.51 -8.16
N VAL A 38 -7.90 -0.58 -7.13
CA VAL A 38 -9.21 0.11 -7.12
C VAL A 38 -9.02 1.63 -7.15
N LEU A 39 -8.06 2.16 -6.39
CA LEU A 39 -7.75 3.60 -6.44
C LEU A 39 -7.27 4.03 -7.83
N PHE A 40 -6.40 3.24 -8.46
CA PHE A 40 -5.94 3.50 -9.82
C PHE A 40 -7.07 3.42 -10.86
N VAL A 41 -7.91 2.38 -10.78
CA VAL A 41 -9.08 2.24 -11.65
C VAL A 41 -10.02 3.41 -11.49
N ARG A 42 -10.23 3.91 -10.27
CA ARG A 42 -11.02 5.12 -10.04
C ARG A 42 -10.47 6.31 -10.82
N GLU A 43 -9.19 6.64 -10.62
CA GLU A 43 -8.59 7.79 -11.31
C GLU A 43 -8.63 7.62 -12.83
N LEU A 44 -8.32 6.42 -13.32
CA LEU A 44 -8.40 6.11 -14.75
C LEU A 44 -9.82 6.28 -15.31
N LEU A 45 -10.85 5.87 -14.56
CA LEU A 45 -12.24 6.01 -14.99
C LEU A 45 -12.70 7.47 -14.97
N TYR A 46 -12.32 8.26 -13.97
CA TYR A 46 -12.65 9.70 -13.96
C TYR A 46 -11.98 10.45 -15.11
N GLU A 47 -10.79 10.02 -15.53
CA GLU A 47 -10.09 10.58 -16.68
C GLU A 47 -10.69 10.14 -18.03
N ALA A 48 -11.12 8.87 -18.13
CA ALA A 48 -11.59 8.30 -19.39
C ALA A 48 -13.07 8.59 -19.70
N VAL A 49 -13.88 8.86 -18.68
CA VAL A 49 -15.35 8.95 -18.81
C VAL A 49 -15.80 10.39 -19.04
N SER A 50 -16.69 10.59 -20.01
CA SER A 50 -17.33 11.89 -20.27
C SER A 50 -18.28 12.28 -19.13
N TYR A 51 -18.65 13.56 -19.08
CA TYR A 51 -19.48 14.13 -18.01
C TYR A 51 -20.75 13.31 -17.70
N ASP A 52 -21.39 12.72 -18.72
CA ASP A 52 -22.60 11.90 -18.56
C ASP A 52 -22.40 10.61 -17.74
N GLY A 53 -21.16 10.10 -17.63
CA GLY A 53 -20.86 8.92 -16.83
C GLY A 53 -20.50 9.20 -15.37
N TYR A 54 -20.44 10.48 -14.96
CA TYR A 54 -20.04 10.86 -13.61
C TYR A 54 -21.00 10.34 -12.53
N ASP A 55 -22.30 10.28 -12.81
CA ASP A 55 -23.30 9.77 -11.87
C ASP A 55 -23.06 8.29 -11.54
N THR A 56 -22.69 7.49 -12.55
CA THR A 56 -22.36 6.07 -12.38
C THR A 56 -21.10 5.90 -11.54
N LEU A 57 -20.06 6.69 -11.80
CA LEU A 57 -18.82 6.68 -11.00
C LEU A 57 -19.07 7.13 -9.57
N ASN A 58 -19.90 8.16 -9.38
CA ASN A 58 -20.27 8.66 -8.06
C ASN A 58 -21.02 7.60 -7.25
N LEU A 59 -21.95 6.87 -7.87
CA LEU A 59 -22.64 5.76 -7.23
C LEU A 59 -21.66 4.65 -6.81
N LEU A 60 -20.75 4.26 -7.69
CA LEU A 60 -19.81 3.17 -7.41
C LEU A 60 -18.80 3.53 -6.32
N PHE A 61 -18.22 4.73 -6.38
CA PHE A 61 -17.09 5.11 -5.52
C PHE A 61 -17.49 5.85 -4.25
N ASN A 62 -18.60 6.60 -4.26
CA ASN A 62 -19.04 7.39 -3.11
C ASN A 62 -20.27 6.80 -2.42
N THR A 63 -21.23 6.21 -3.15
CA THR A 63 -22.43 5.59 -2.53
C THR A 63 -22.18 4.17 -2.01
N ILE A 64 -21.37 3.34 -2.69
CA ILE A 64 -20.96 1.98 -2.25
C ILE A 64 -19.63 2.04 -1.44
N PRO A 65 -19.34 3.19 -0.83
CA PRO A 65 -18.01 3.73 -0.48
C PRO A 65 -16.77 2.94 -0.97
N LEU A 66 -16.73 2.55 -2.25
CA LEU A 66 -15.66 1.68 -2.74
C LEU A 66 -14.30 2.36 -2.69
N TYR A 67 -14.27 3.67 -2.94
CA TYR A 67 -13.06 4.48 -2.79
C TYR A 67 -12.54 4.43 -1.36
N LEU A 68 -13.43 4.63 -0.38
CA LEU A 68 -13.06 4.70 1.02
C LEU A 68 -12.58 3.35 1.54
N ALA A 69 -13.25 2.27 1.13
CA ALA A 69 -12.83 0.90 1.42
C ALA A 69 -11.46 0.57 0.81
N ALA A 70 -11.20 0.98 -0.43
CA ALA A 70 -9.91 0.79 -1.09
C ALA A 70 -8.79 1.62 -0.45
N TYR A 71 -9.08 2.88 -0.11
CA TYR A 71 -8.14 3.78 0.55
C TYR A 71 -7.71 3.22 1.91
N TYR A 72 -8.65 2.96 2.81
CA TYR A 72 -8.31 2.40 4.11
C TYR A 72 -7.79 0.96 4.01
N GLY A 73 -8.26 0.19 3.04
CA GLY A 73 -7.74 -1.14 2.73
C GLY A 73 -6.27 -1.11 2.36
N PHE A 74 -5.84 -0.18 1.52
CA PHE A 74 -4.43 0.01 1.15
C PHE A 74 -3.57 0.29 2.40
N PHE A 75 -3.97 1.24 3.24
CA PHE A 75 -3.23 1.58 4.45
C PHE A 75 -3.23 0.46 5.49
N ALA A 76 -4.35 -0.24 5.66
CA ALA A 76 -4.39 -1.45 6.50
C ALA A 76 -3.45 -2.52 5.95
N GLY A 77 -3.41 -2.70 4.62
CA GLY A 77 -2.45 -3.54 3.92
C GLY A 77 -1.00 -3.17 4.24
N ILE A 78 -0.66 -1.88 4.30
CA ILE A 78 0.69 -1.41 4.67
C ILE A 78 1.05 -1.88 6.08
N TRP A 79 0.17 -1.65 7.05
CA TRP A 79 0.38 -2.07 8.43
C TRP A 79 0.52 -3.60 8.56
N LEU A 80 -0.32 -4.35 7.84
CA LEU A 80 -0.26 -5.80 7.81
C LEU A 80 0.99 -6.32 7.09
N ALA A 81 1.48 -5.63 6.07
CA ALA A 81 2.71 -5.96 5.36
C ALA A 81 3.94 -5.83 6.28
N LEU A 82 3.95 -4.88 7.21
CA LEU A 82 5.04 -4.74 8.19
C LEU A 82 5.19 -5.96 9.10
N VAL A 83 4.10 -6.70 9.34
CA VAL A 83 4.06 -7.82 10.31
C VAL A 83 3.89 -9.19 9.66
N SER A 84 3.75 -9.23 8.34
CA SER A 84 3.57 -10.44 7.56
C SER A 84 4.78 -10.72 6.65
N PRO A 85 4.84 -11.90 6.01
CA PRO A 85 5.81 -12.16 4.93
C PRO A 85 5.67 -11.18 3.74
N GLY A 86 4.57 -10.41 3.69
CA GLY A 86 4.28 -9.41 2.67
C GLY A 86 5.22 -8.20 2.67
N LEU A 87 6.07 -8.05 3.69
CA LEU A 87 7.03 -6.94 3.80
C LEU A 87 7.88 -6.73 2.55
N ARG A 88 8.23 -7.82 1.85
CA ARG A 88 9.02 -7.75 0.61
C ARG A 88 8.32 -7.02 -0.53
N TYR A 89 7.00 -6.92 -0.47
CA TYR A 89 6.18 -6.26 -1.48
C TYR A 89 5.84 -4.81 -1.15
N LEU A 90 6.05 -4.40 0.11
CA LEU A 90 5.76 -3.05 0.58
C LEU A 90 6.46 -1.95 -0.23
N PRO A 91 7.74 -2.09 -0.66
CA PRO A 91 8.38 -1.10 -1.52
C PRO A 91 7.60 -0.84 -2.82
N TYR A 92 7.11 -1.90 -3.46
CA TYR A 92 6.39 -1.78 -4.73
C TYR A 92 5.02 -1.13 -4.55
N ALA A 93 4.33 -1.40 -3.45
CA ALA A 93 3.08 -0.71 -3.14
C ALA A 93 3.28 0.79 -2.86
N PHE A 94 4.36 1.15 -2.17
CA PHE A 94 4.74 2.55 -1.94
C PHE A 94 5.04 3.26 -3.26
N TRP A 95 5.80 2.64 -4.15
CA TRP A 95 6.05 3.21 -5.48
C TRP A 95 4.79 3.29 -6.34
N GLY A 96 3.92 2.28 -6.27
CA GLY A 96 2.63 2.30 -6.95
C GLY A 96 1.73 3.43 -6.46
N TYR A 97 1.70 3.70 -5.14
CA TYR A 97 0.96 4.83 -4.60
C TYR A 97 1.61 6.17 -4.94
N ALA A 98 2.95 6.25 -4.97
CA ALA A 98 3.66 7.45 -5.41
C ALA A 98 3.37 7.78 -6.88
N PHE A 99 3.28 6.76 -7.74
CA PHE A 99 2.84 6.90 -9.12
C PHE A 99 1.39 7.35 -9.19
N LEU A 100 0.50 6.74 -8.42
CA LEU A 100 -0.92 7.10 -8.37
C LEU A 100 -1.11 8.56 -7.93
N ALA A 101 -0.33 9.05 -6.97
CA ALA A 101 -0.38 10.44 -6.52
C ALA A 101 0.08 11.44 -7.59
N LEU A 102 0.92 11.02 -8.55
CA LEU A 102 1.29 11.85 -9.69
C LEU A 102 0.32 11.73 -10.85
N PHE A 103 -0.40 10.62 -10.98
CA PHE A 103 -1.40 10.45 -12.03
C PHE A 103 -2.60 11.36 -11.72
N PRO A 104 -3.21 12.05 -12.71
CA PRO A 104 -3.02 11.97 -14.17
C PRO A 104 -1.95 12.92 -14.77
N PHE A 105 -0.98 13.38 -13.99
CA PHE A 105 0.12 14.28 -14.38
C PHE A 105 -0.32 15.68 -14.83
N HIS A 106 -1.52 16.10 -14.45
CA HIS A 106 -2.01 17.47 -14.58
C HIS A 106 -2.64 17.90 -13.25
N ASP A 107 -2.79 19.21 -13.05
CA ASP A 107 -3.28 19.82 -11.81
C ASP A 107 -2.53 19.42 -10.52
N LEU A 108 -1.23 19.12 -10.66
CA LEU A 108 -0.37 18.71 -9.55
C LEU A 108 -0.20 19.83 -8.53
N GLY A 109 -0.70 19.58 -7.32
CA GLY A 109 -0.51 20.44 -6.16
C GLY A 109 0.73 20.08 -5.37
N LEU A 110 1.10 20.98 -4.43
CA LEU A 110 2.19 20.71 -3.48
C LEU A 110 1.96 19.40 -2.71
N TYR A 111 0.71 19.08 -2.38
CA TYR A 111 0.33 17.85 -1.69
C TYR A 111 0.76 16.61 -2.48
N ASP A 112 0.51 16.58 -3.79
CA ASP A 112 0.83 15.44 -4.66
C ASP A 112 2.34 15.22 -4.72
N PHE A 113 3.11 16.29 -4.91
CA PHE A 113 4.57 16.23 -4.89
C PHE A 113 5.11 15.73 -3.55
N VAL A 114 4.61 16.26 -2.43
CA VAL A 114 5.06 15.83 -1.10
C VAL A 114 4.71 14.36 -0.86
N SER A 115 3.49 13.95 -1.22
CA SER A 115 3.04 12.56 -1.13
C SER A 115 3.96 11.64 -1.95
N THR A 116 4.17 11.95 -3.22
CA THR A 116 5.05 11.18 -4.10
C THR A 116 6.47 11.08 -3.57
N VAL A 117 7.05 12.16 -3.05
CA VAL A 117 8.39 12.12 -2.45
C VAL A 117 8.40 11.23 -1.21
N LEU A 118 7.42 11.37 -0.32
CA LEU A 118 7.32 10.56 0.90
C LEU A 118 7.21 9.07 0.58
N TYR A 119 6.28 8.68 -0.30
CA TYR A 119 6.08 7.27 -0.67
C TYR A 119 7.19 6.75 -1.58
N GLY A 120 7.74 7.57 -2.47
CA GLY A 120 8.87 7.22 -3.34
C GLY A 120 10.15 6.93 -2.55
N VAL A 121 10.54 7.87 -1.67
CA VAL A 121 11.70 7.72 -0.78
C VAL A 121 11.45 6.62 0.25
N GLY A 122 10.25 6.55 0.83
CA GLY A 122 9.86 5.50 1.76
C GLY A 122 9.99 4.11 1.14
N GLY A 123 9.50 3.93 -0.10
CA GLY A 123 9.65 2.70 -0.87
C GLY A 123 11.12 2.35 -1.10
N ALA A 124 11.97 3.32 -1.46
CA ALA A 124 13.40 3.10 -1.64
C ALA A 124 14.12 2.68 -0.34
N LEU A 125 13.80 3.32 0.79
CA LEU A 125 14.36 2.96 2.10
C LEU A 125 13.92 1.57 2.54
N LEU A 126 12.64 1.24 2.35
CA LEU A 126 12.11 -0.10 2.62
C LEU A 126 12.74 -1.16 1.73
N TYR A 127 12.96 -0.87 0.44
CA TYR A 127 13.64 -1.77 -0.48
C TYR A 127 15.06 -2.09 -0.01
N ARG A 128 15.82 -1.06 0.40
CA ARG A 128 17.17 -1.23 0.98
C ARG A 128 17.14 -2.02 2.28
N PHE A 129 16.11 -1.86 3.10
CA PHE A 129 15.95 -2.65 4.31
C PHE A 129 15.66 -4.12 4.01
N VAL A 130 14.67 -4.40 3.16
CA VAL A 130 14.24 -5.76 2.78
C VAL A 130 15.37 -6.54 2.14
N SER A 131 16.14 -5.89 1.26
CA SER A 131 17.33 -6.49 0.61
C SER A 131 18.51 -6.69 1.55
N SER A 132 18.52 -6.06 2.73
CA SER A 132 19.60 -6.23 3.70
C SER A 132 19.46 -7.56 4.46
N PRO A 133 20.57 -8.24 4.81
CA PRO A 133 20.55 -9.49 5.58
C PRO A 133 19.82 -9.36 6.93
N ALA A 134 19.79 -8.16 7.50
CA ALA A 134 19.16 -7.89 8.79
C ALA A 134 17.61 -7.97 8.76
N SER A 135 16.97 -8.02 7.59
CA SER A 135 15.50 -8.12 7.49
C SER A 135 14.98 -9.52 7.77
N GLY A 136 15.82 -10.55 7.66
CA GLY A 136 15.40 -11.96 7.70
C GLY A 136 14.47 -12.37 6.54
N ALA A 137 14.15 -11.47 5.61
CA ALA A 137 13.30 -11.76 4.44
C ALA A 137 14.06 -12.52 3.33
N SER A 138 15.39 -12.39 3.30
CA SER A 138 16.27 -12.99 2.29
C SER A 138 16.63 -14.46 2.56
N SER A 139 16.33 -15.02 3.75
CA SER A 139 16.86 -16.35 4.16
C SER A 139 15.89 -17.53 3.99
N LYS A 140 14.76 -17.35 3.30
CA LYS A 140 13.79 -18.43 2.99
C LYS A 140 13.55 -18.59 1.48
N GLY A 141 14.63 -18.53 0.70
CA GLY A 141 14.65 -18.79 -0.74
C GLY A 141 15.19 -20.16 -1.16
N THR A 142 15.58 -21.02 -0.21
CA THR A 142 16.22 -22.31 -0.52
C THR A 142 15.69 -23.40 0.40
N SER A 143 14.52 -23.95 0.05
CA SER A 143 14.14 -25.34 0.34
C SER A 143 12.87 -25.69 -0.45
N VAL A 144 13.04 -26.00 -1.72
CA VAL A 144 12.25 -27.02 -2.42
C VAL A 144 13.27 -27.95 -3.08
#